data_AF-A0A1I5D750-F1
#
_entry.id   AF-A0A1I5D750-F1
#
_cell.length_a   1.000
_cell.length_b   1.000
_cell.length_c   1.000
_cell.angle_alpha   90.00
_cell.angle_beta   90.00
_cell.angle_gamma   90.00
#
_symmetry.space_group_name_H-M   'P 1'
#
loop_
_entity.id
_entity.type
_entity.pdbx_description
1 polymer ?
#
loop_
_entity_poly.entity_id
_entity_poly.type
_entity_poly.pdbx_seq_one_letter_code
_entity_poly.pdbx_strand_id
1 'polypeptide(L)'
;MKNLVALTYPQDIHRHVHGLWRCEPIRDSHANGGFIHDIVEQFASLPRLFCDTTNDRLERAHFCSWWGVSMNRTYDNPAIEDLYRLHEMFHSAFMPYFPGIGFDAFHRKMEDNELKASVCSEIRVYFELPHLRELAFEHPIYADRFLSDSSMQTLWQRNKPVAIETLQEARRDVMFSKPEHEMDLAERWIRRFALQNRQWSTCWYDRYLDIEQHMYEFQIRALQGDRSGAMAEHIGWIEAQAGEDTDDHIPYRQEAALFANIYWSNRRRYEAQVPAVAKPG
;
A
#
# COMPACT_ATOMS: atom_id res chain seq x y z
N MET A 1 1.59 -15.34 -10.46
CA MET A 1 2.25 -15.27 -9.14
C MET A 1 3.01 -16.54 -8.86
N LYS A 2 4.17 -16.49 -8.17
CA LYS A 2 4.99 -17.67 -7.84
C LYS A 2 5.52 -17.60 -6.40
N ASN A 3 6.12 -18.70 -5.93
CA ASN A 3 6.74 -18.80 -4.60
C ASN A 3 5.79 -18.37 -3.46
N LEU A 4 4.56 -18.91 -3.46
CA LEU A 4 3.56 -18.58 -2.45
C LEU A 4 4.06 -18.96 -1.05
N VAL A 5 3.99 -18.02 -0.12
CA VAL A 5 4.29 -18.23 1.30
C VAL A 5 3.02 -17.93 2.09
N ALA A 6 2.37 -18.98 2.58
CA ALA A 6 1.17 -18.88 3.41
C ALA A 6 1.53 -18.90 4.89
N LEU A 7 1.14 -17.86 5.61
CA LEU A 7 1.42 -17.70 7.04
C LEU A 7 0.11 -17.56 7.80
N THR A 8 -0.20 -18.58 8.59
CA THR A 8 -1.49 -18.66 9.30
C THR A 8 -1.44 -17.93 10.64
N TYR A 9 -0.36 -18.08 11.40
CA TYR A 9 -0.30 -17.62 12.79
C TYR A 9 0.43 -16.28 12.93
N PRO A 10 -0.01 -15.40 13.85
CA PRO A 10 0.60 -14.09 14.02
C PRO A 10 2.11 -14.13 14.24
N GLN A 11 2.61 -15.06 15.06
CA GLN A 11 4.03 -15.20 15.35
C GLN A 11 4.88 -15.53 14.11
N ASP A 12 4.34 -16.36 13.20
CA ASP A 12 5.02 -16.69 11.95
C ASP A 12 5.01 -15.51 10.98
N ILE A 13 3.93 -14.73 10.96
CA ILE A 13 3.83 -13.47 10.20
C ILE A 13 4.86 -12.47 10.71
N HIS A 14 4.93 -12.23 12.02
CA HIS A 14 5.94 -11.35 12.63
C HIS A 14 7.37 -11.81 12.29
N ARG A 15 7.67 -13.10 12.47
CA ARG A 15 9.00 -13.66 12.17
C ARG A 15 9.36 -13.45 10.69
N HIS A 16 8.43 -13.76 9.79
CA HIS A 16 8.65 -13.60 8.35
C HIS A 16 8.87 -12.14 7.99
N VAL A 17 7.96 -11.25 8.40
CA VAL A 17 8.03 -9.80 8.12
C VAL A 17 9.30 -9.19 8.69
N HIS A 18 9.70 -9.56 9.92
CA HIS A 18 10.95 -9.09 10.51
C HIS A 18 12.17 -9.48 9.66
N GLY A 19 12.17 -10.66 9.05
CA GLY A 19 13.21 -11.12 8.14
C GLY A 19 13.24 -10.39 6.78
N LEU A 20 12.16 -9.67 6.43
CA LEU A 20 12.08 -8.90 5.19
C LEU A 20 12.66 -7.48 5.32
N TRP A 21 12.67 -6.91 6.53
CA TRP A 21 13.16 -5.55 6.75
C TRP A 21 14.66 -5.43 6.46
N ARG A 22 15.01 -4.41 5.68
CA ARG A 22 16.38 -4.15 5.24
C ARG A 22 17.05 -3.03 6.03
N CYS A 23 16.27 -2.07 6.52
CA CYS A 23 16.75 -0.91 7.25
C CYS A 23 16.64 -1.10 8.76
N GLU A 24 17.69 -0.71 9.47
CA GLU A 24 17.77 -0.81 10.93
C GLU A 24 16.65 -0.03 11.66
N PRO A 25 16.31 1.24 11.32
CA PRO A 25 15.25 1.95 12.02
C PRO A 25 13.88 1.25 11.98
N ILE A 26 13.53 0.64 10.84
CA ILE A 26 12.25 -0.08 10.68
C ILE A 26 12.30 -1.42 11.43
N ARG A 27 13.40 -2.16 11.28
CA ARG A 27 13.59 -3.44 11.96
C ARG A 27 13.59 -3.28 13.48
N ASP A 28 14.25 -2.26 14.02
CA ASP A 28 14.30 -1.99 15.45
C ASP A 28 12.93 -1.54 15.98
N SER A 29 12.22 -0.70 15.23
CA SER A 29 10.85 -0.32 15.57
C SER A 29 9.92 -1.54 15.60
N HIS A 30 10.09 -2.51 14.70
CA HIS A 30 9.35 -3.76 14.72
C HIS A 30 9.74 -4.66 15.92
N ALA A 31 11.03 -4.84 16.18
CA ALA A 31 11.53 -5.73 17.23
C ALA A 31 11.18 -5.26 18.64
N ASN A 32 11.14 -3.94 18.86
CA ASN A 32 11.02 -3.34 20.20
C ASN A 32 9.60 -2.85 20.54
N GLY A 33 8.57 -3.28 19.81
CA GLY A 33 7.19 -2.88 20.12
C GLY A 33 6.86 -1.42 19.76
N GLY A 34 7.54 -0.86 18.75
CA GLY A 34 7.35 0.52 18.29
C GLY A 34 6.30 0.67 17.18
N PHE A 35 6.31 1.83 16.51
CA PHE A 35 5.36 2.16 15.44
C PHE A 35 5.21 1.08 14.35
N ILE A 36 6.32 0.49 13.88
CA ILE A 36 6.27 -0.57 12.86
C ILE A 36 5.68 -1.84 13.45
N HIS A 37 5.97 -2.17 14.71
CA HIS A 37 5.39 -3.33 15.38
C HIS A 37 3.86 -3.24 15.42
N ASP A 38 3.31 -2.08 15.78
CA ASP A 38 1.86 -1.89 15.85
C ASP A 38 1.17 -2.12 14.49
N ILE A 39 1.81 -1.72 13.39
CA ILE A 39 1.29 -1.96 12.05
C ILE A 39 1.38 -3.45 11.70
N VAL A 40 2.50 -4.11 12.03
CA VAL A 40 2.66 -5.55 11.78
C VAL A 40 1.70 -6.38 12.63
N GLU A 41 1.41 -5.98 13.87
CA GLU A 41 0.42 -6.62 14.74
C GLU A 41 -0.98 -6.56 14.10
N GLN A 42 -1.39 -5.38 13.63
CA GLN A 42 -2.67 -5.23 12.92
C GLN A 42 -2.69 -6.00 11.60
N PHE A 43 -1.57 -6.04 10.88
CA PHE A 43 -1.40 -6.88 9.70
C PHE A 43 -1.50 -8.37 10.09
N ALA A 44 -0.92 -8.82 11.19
CA ALA A 44 -0.90 -10.22 11.62
C ALA A 44 -2.26 -10.72 12.17
N SER A 45 -3.22 -9.82 12.39
CA SER A 45 -4.59 -10.14 12.83
C SER A 45 -5.31 -11.14 11.92
N LEU A 46 -4.93 -11.22 10.64
CA LEU A 46 -5.42 -12.21 9.68
C LEU A 46 -4.26 -13.05 9.14
N PRO A 47 -4.52 -14.28 8.65
CA PRO A 47 -3.55 -15.03 7.86
C PRO A 47 -3.05 -14.22 6.66
N ARG A 48 -1.79 -14.39 6.26
CA ARG A 48 -1.16 -13.61 5.18
C ARG A 48 -0.51 -14.48 4.14
N LEU A 49 -0.70 -14.09 2.88
CA LEU A 49 -0.15 -14.77 1.72
C LEU A 49 0.84 -13.84 1.04
N PHE A 50 2.09 -14.28 0.91
CA PHE A 50 3.13 -13.55 0.19
C PHE A 50 3.43 -14.24 -1.13
N CYS A 51 3.87 -13.48 -2.13
CA CYS A 51 4.25 -14.03 -3.43
C CYS A 51 5.32 -13.20 -4.13
N ASP A 52 6.00 -13.84 -5.08
CA ASP A 52 6.78 -13.14 -6.11
C ASP A 52 5.98 -13.06 -7.41
N THR A 53 6.39 -12.15 -8.29
CA THR A 53 5.78 -12.00 -9.61
C THR A 53 6.22 -13.09 -10.60
N THR A 54 5.28 -13.57 -11.39
CA THR A 54 5.55 -14.29 -12.66
C THR A 54 5.72 -13.31 -13.82
N ASN A 55 4.93 -12.23 -13.85
CA ASN A 55 4.98 -11.18 -14.86
C ASN A 55 4.92 -9.79 -14.21
N ASP A 56 6.09 -9.20 -14.01
CA ASP A 56 6.27 -7.87 -13.40
C ASP A 56 5.45 -6.77 -14.09
N ARG A 57 5.25 -6.85 -15.41
CA ARG A 57 4.53 -5.82 -16.16
C ARG A 57 3.06 -5.78 -15.78
N LEU A 58 2.47 -6.91 -15.41
CA LEU A 58 1.04 -6.98 -15.14
C LEU A 58 0.78 -6.92 -13.64
N GLU A 59 1.52 -7.72 -12.88
CA GLU A 59 1.28 -7.96 -11.47
C GLU A 59 1.68 -6.76 -10.60
N ARG A 60 2.69 -5.97 -11.00
CA ARG A 60 3.05 -4.76 -10.24
C ARG A 60 1.97 -3.68 -10.24
N ALA A 61 1.05 -3.71 -11.19
CA ALA A 61 -0.06 -2.77 -11.27
C ALA A 61 -1.34 -3.30 -10.59
N HIS A 62 -1.32 -4.53 -10.08
CA HIS A 62 -2.52 -5.31 -9.80
C HIS A 62 -3.18 -5.01 -8.44
N PHE A 63 -2.51 -4.24 -7.58
CA PHE A 63 -2.93 -3.93 -6.21
C PHE A 63 -3.50 -5.13 -5.42
N CYS A 64 -2.71 -6.19 -5.37
CA CYS A 64 -3.10 -7.47 -4.78
C CYS A 64 -3.31 -7.44 -3.25
N SER A 65 -2.84 -6.38 -2.57
CA SER A 65 -3.07 -6.18 -1.14
C SER A 65 -4.55 -6.03 -0.79
N TRP A 66 -5.38 -5.60 -1.75
CA TRP A 66 -6.84 -5.54 -1.60
C TRP A 66 -7.51 -6.91 -1.56
N TRP A 67 -6.94 -7.97 -2.11
CA TRP A 67 -7.45 -9.34 -1.89
C TRP A 67 -6.49 -10.18 -1.05
N GLY A 68 -5.74 -9.56 -0.14
CA GLY A 68 -5.00 -10.29 0.90
C GLY A 68 -3.68 -10.94 0.45
N VAL A 69 -3.15 -10.57 -0.72
CA VAL A 69 -1.83 -11.03 -1.19
C VAL A 69 -0.81 -9.90 -1.11
N SER A 70 0.31 -10.15 -0.45
CA SER A 70 1.44 -9.21 -0.35
C SER A 70 2.54 -9.59 -1.33
N MET A 71 2.76 -8.74 -2.34
CA MET A 71 3.75 -8.97 -3.38
C MET A 71 5.13 -8.49 -2.96
N ASN A 72 6.10 -9.40 -3.00
CA ASN A 72 7.50 -9.06 -2.82
C ASN A 72 7.99 -8.24 -4.01
N ARG A 73 8.56 -7.07 -3.71
CA ARG A 73 9.27 -6.24 -4.68
C ARG A 73 10.62 -5.87 -4.13
N THR A 74 11.56 -5.70 -5.03
CA THR A 74 12.90 -5.20 -4.74
C THR A 74 13.09 -3.81 -5.30
N TYR A 75 13.80 -2.98 -4.55
CA TYR A 75 14.22 -1.65 -4.96
C TYR A 75 15.72 -1.49 -4.72
N ASP A 76 16.37 -0.64 -5.52
CA ASP A 76 17.82 -0.39 -5.37
C ASP A 76 18.15 0.25 -4.01
N ASN A 77 17.26 1.11 -3.50
CA ASN A 77 17.37 1.67 -2.16
C ASN A 77 16.57 0.79 -1.16
N PRO A 78 17.25 0.17 -0.17
CA PRO A 78 16.60 -0.64 0.86
C PRO A 78 15.52 0.08 1.67
N ALA A 79 15.68 1.38 1.93
CA ALA A 79 14.69 2.16 2.66
C ALA A 79 13.43 2.36 1.83
N ILE A 80 13.55 2.56 0.51
CA ILE A 80 12.39 2.63 -0.40
C ILE A 80 11.68 1.28 -0.48
N GLU A 81 12.42 0.17 -0.49
CA GLU A 81 11.83 -1.18 -0.45
C GLU A 81 10.99 -1.39 0.82
N ASP A 82 11.55 -1.04 1.99
CA ASP A 82 10.84 -1.18 3.26
C ASP A 82 9.64 -0.24 3.36
N LEU A 83 9.74 1.00 2.85
CA LEU A 83 8.62 1.94 2.78
C LEU A 83 7.49 1.44 1.87
N TYR A 84 7.82 0.88 0.70
CA TYR A 84 6.83 0.21 -0.17
C TYR A 84 6.14 -0.93 0.58
N ARG A 85 6.92 -1.77 1.27
CA ARG A 85 6.36 -2.91 1.99
C ARG A 85 5.48 -2.48 3.17
N LEU A 86 5.86 -1.42 3.88
CA LEU A 86 5.04 -0.79 4.92
C LEU A 86 3.71 -0.26 4.36
N HIS A 87 3.74 0.37 3.18
CA HIS A 87 2.55 0.87 2.49
C HIS A 87 1.57 -0.26 2.16
N GLU A 88 2.04 -1.34 1.54
CA GLU A 88 1.23 -2.51 1.21
C GLU A 88 0.67 -3.23 2.45
N MET A 89 1.48 -3.38 3.50
CA MET A 89 0.99 -3.94 4.77
C MET A 89 -0.09 -3.06 5.40
N PHE A 90 0.06 -1.74 5.34
CA PHE A 90 -0.96 -0.83 5.84
C PHE A 90 -2.29 -1.01 5.11
N HIS A 91 -2.27 -1.11 3.78
CA HIS A 91 -3.48 -1.44 3.02
C HIS A 91 -4.14 -2.70 3.56
N SER A 92 -3.43 -3.83 3.59
CA SER A 92 -4.01 -5.12 4.03
C SER A 92 -4.38 -5.18 5.52
N ALA A 93 -3.75 -4.39 6.39
CA ALA A 93 -4.06 -4.32 7.81
C ALA A 93 -5.36 -3.56 8.07
N PHE A 94 -5.62 -2.50 7.30
CA PHE A 94 -6.71 -1.56 7.56
C PHE A 94 -7.77 -1.53 6.45
N MET A 95 -7.75 -2.47 5.50
CA MET A 95 -8.77 -2.61 4.47
C MET A 95 -10.06 -3.20 5.07
N PRO A 96 -11.19 -2.47 5.07
CA PRO A 96 -12.46 -3.05 5.38
C PRO A 96 -13.08 -3.72 4.15
N TYR A 97 -13.87 -4.78 4.34
CA TYR A 97 -14.61 -5.44 3.27
C TYR A 97 -16.11 -5.41 3.56
N PHE A 98 -16.89 -5.02 2.55
CA PHE A 98 -18.33 -4.78 2.70
C PHE A 98 -19.10 -5.49 1.58
N PRO A 99 -19.66 -6.68 1.86
CA PRO A 99 -20.58 -7.36 0.97
C PRO A 99 -21.70 -6.43 0.46
N GLY A 100 -21.94 -6.43 -0.85
CA GLY A 100 -23.02 -5.65 -1.47
C GLY A 100 -22.81 -4.13 -1.49
N ILE A 101 -21.60 -3.64 -1.21
CA ILE A 101 -21.28 -2.21 -1.30
C ILE A 101 -21.55 -1.66 -2.72
N GLY A 102 -22.13 -0.47 -2.80
CA GLY A 102 -22.30 0.22 -4.10
C GLY A 102 -20.96 0.72 -4.64
N PHE A 103 -20.79 0.76 -5.96
CA PHE A 103 -19.51 1.11 -6.59
C PHE A 103 -18.93 2.46 -6.13
N ASP A 104 -19.74 3.50 -5.96
CA ASP A 104 -19.27 4.81 -5.47
C ASP A 104 -18.76 4.76 -4.01
N ALA A 105 -19.36 3.88 -3.19
CA ALA A 105 -18.89 3.67 -1.82
C ALA A 105 -17.62 2.80 -1.81
N PHE A 106 -17.53 1.79 -2.68
CA PHE A 106 -16.30 1.03 -2.91
C PHE A 106 -15.15 1.96 -3.33
N HIS A 107 -15.36 2.78 -4.35
CA HIS A 107 -14.34 3.69 -4.85
C HIS A 107 -13.85 4.65 -3.76
N ARG A 108 -14.76 5.29 -3.00
CA ARG A 108 -14.39 6.16 -1.87
C ARG A 108 -13.62 5.40 -0.78
N LYS A 109 -14.00 4.16 -0.48
CA LYS A 109 -13.28 3.30 0.47
C LYS A 109 -11.83 3.07 0.00
N MET A 110 -11.62 2.80 -1.28
CA MET A 110 -10.28 2.60 -1.85
C MET A 110 -9.46 3.88 -1.81
N GLU A 111 -10.05 5.03 -2.14
CA GLU A 111 -9.40 6.35 -2.02
C GLU A 111 -9.00 6.69 -0.58
N ASP A 112 -9.87 6.41 0.39
CA ASP A 112 -9.59 6.66 1.81
C ASP A 112 -8.51 5.71 2.35
N ASN A 113 -8.51 4.45 1.92
CA ASN A 113 -7.48 3.48 2.30
C ASN A 113 -6.10 3.87 1.71
N GLU A 114 -6.07 4.28 0.45
CA GLU A 114 -4.88 4.88 -0.18
C GLU A 114 -4.40 6.12 0.56
N LEU A 115 -5.27 7.08 0.83
CA LEU A 115 -4.91 8.30 1.55
C LEU A 115 -4.21 7.97 2.88
N LYS A 116 -4.77 7.03 3.64
CA LYS A 116 -4.20 6.62 4.93
C LYS A 116 -2.87 5.88 4.77
N ALA A 117 -2.76 4.99 3.79
CA ALA A 117 -1.51 4.26 3.49
C ALA A 117 -0.40 5.21 3.04
N SER A 118 -0.70 6.10 2.10
CA SER A 118 0.16 7.20 1.66
C SER A 118 0.62 8.07 2.83
N VAL A 119 -0.29 8.59 3.67
CA VAL A 119 0.10 9.44 4.81
C VAL A 119 0.95 8.67 5.82
N CYS A 120 0.61 7.40 6.09
CA CYS A 120 1.34 6.54 7.01
C CYS A 120 2.80 6.31 6.55
N SER A 121 2.97 5.87 5.31
CA SER A 121 4.25 5.42 4.76
C SER A 121 5.08 6.53 4.09
N GLU A 122 4.47 7.65 3.69
CA GLU A 122 5.19 8.73 2.99
C GLU A 122 5.41 9.97 3.86
N ILE A 123 4.72 10.12 4.99
CA ILE A 123 4.83 11.32 5.84
C ILE A 123 5.02 10.94 7.31
N ARG A 124 4.04 10.25 7.89
CA ARG A 124 4.00 9.91 9.32
C ARG A 124 5.23 9.11 9.75
N VAL A 125 5.67 8.16 8.93
CA VAL A 125 6.83 7.31 9.23
C VAL A 125 8.08 8.12 9.59
N TYR A 126 8.28 9.31 9.00
CA TYR A 126 9.44 10.15 9.28
C TYR A 126 9.34 10.93 10.59
N PHE A 127 8.13 11.15 11.11
CA PHE A 127 7.97 11.64 12.48
C PHE A 127 8.19 10.53 13.51
N GLU A 128 7.83 9.29 13.18
CA GLU A 128 8.00 8.11 14.04
C GLU A 128 9.46 7.62 14.04
N LEU A 129 10.13 7.70 12.89
CA LEU A 129 11.48 7.21 12.62
C LEU A 129 12.30 8.28 11.88
N PRO A 130 12.76 9.35 12.57
CA PRO A 130 13.41 10.50 11.91
C PRO A 130 14.61 10.15 11.04
N HIS A 131 15.45 9.20 11.47
CA HIS A 131 16.64 8.76 10.73
C HIS A 131 16.31 8.10 9.39
N LEU A 132 15.09 7.57 9.21
CA LEU A 132 14.69 6.96 7.95
C LEU A 132 14.67 7.98 6.80
N ARG A 133 14.42 9.26 7.09
CA ARG A 133 14.31 10.31 6.07
C ARG A 133 15.60 10.45 5.28
N GLU A 134 16.74 10.45 5.95
CA GLU A 134 18.07 10.60 5.33
C GLU A 134 18.45 9.37 4.49
N LEU A 135 17.91 8.19 4.82
CA LEU A 135 18.19 6.94 4.10
C LEU A 135 17.33 6.78 2.83
N ALA A 136 16.10 7.33 2.83
CA ALA A 136 15.11 7.03 1.80
C ALA A 136 15.30 7.87 0.51
N PHE A 137 15.52 9.18 0.63
CA PHE A 137 15.54 10.09 -0.52
C PHE A 137 16.61 11.18 -0.37
N GLU A 138 17.43 11.40 -1.40
CA GLU A 138 18.46 12.45 -1.39
C GLU A 138 17.89 13.86 -1.64
N HIS A 139 16.70 13.94 -2.25
CA HIS A 139 16.04 15.20 -2.62
C HIS A 139 14.87 15.51 -1.67
N PRO A 140 14.41 16.77 -1.61
CA PRO A 140 13.22 17.13 -0.85
C PRO A 140 11.97 16.40 -1.32
N ILE A 141 11.14 15.95 -0.38
CA ILE A 141 9.86 15.28 -0.62
C ILE A 141 8.72 16.06 0.05
N TYR A 142 7.48 15.72 -0.29
CA TYR A 142 6.28 16.37 0.25
C TYR A 142 6.24 16.38 1.79
N ALA A 143 6.75 15.33 2.45
CA ALA A 143 6.81 15.23 3.90
C ALA A 143 7.65 16.33 4.57
N ASP A 144 8.72 16.81 3.91
CA ASP A 144 9.68 17.74 4.50
C ASP A 144 9.03 19.05 4.93
N ARG A 145 7.96 19.46 4.24
CA ARG A 145 7.16 20.64 4.57
C ARG A 145 6.63 20.59 6.00
N PHE A 146 6.15 19.42 6.42
CA PHE A 146 5.62 19.20 7.75
C PHE A 146 6.73 18.90 8.76
N LEU A 147 7.77 18.17 8.33
CA LEU A 147 8.91 17.85 9.19
C LEU A 147 9.67 19.12 9.62
N SER A 148 9.69 20.17 8.80
CA SER A 148 10.30 21.46 9.15
C SER A 148 9.38 22.46 9.85
N ASP A 149 8.07 22.20 9.92
CA ASP A 149 7.09 23.13 10.50
C ASP A 149 7.01 22.96 12.03
N SER A 150 7.43 23.99 12.77
CA SER A 150 7.41 24.00 14.23
C SER A 150 6.03 23.78 14.85
N SER A 151 4.96 24.24 14.17
CA SER A 151 3.58 24.05 14.62
C SER A 151 3.19 22.58 14.50
N MET A 152 3.53 21.95 13.38
CA MET A 152 3.29 20.51 13.17
C MET A 152 4.13 19.64 14.10
N GLN A 153 5.39 19.98 14.33
CA GLN A 153 6.23 19.27 15.32
C GLN A 153 5.63 19.35 16.73
N THR A 154 5.16 20.55 17.13
CA THR A 154 4.52 20.76 18.43
C THR A 154 3.21 19.96 18.51
N LEU A 155 2.40 19.98 17.46
CA LEU A 155 1.15 19.24 17.39
C LEU A 155 1.39 17.73 17.47
N TRP A 156 2.39 17.22 16.75
CA TRP A 156 2.79 15.81 16.79
C TRP A 156 3.17 15.35 18.20
N GLN A 157 3.95 16.15 18.93
CA GLN A 157 4.40 15.84 20.28
C GLN A 157 3.26 15.91 21.32
N ARG A 158 2.33 16.85 21.16
CA ARG A 158 1.28 17.13 22.17
C ARG A 158 -0.04 16.43 21.91
N ASN A 159 -0.38 16.20 20.64
CA ASN A 159 -1.65 15.61 20.22
C ASN A 159 -1.50 14.89 18.87
N LYS A 160 -0.86 13.73 18.93
CA LYS A 160 -0.56 12.89 17.76
C LYS A 160 -1.80 12.53 16.91
N PRO A 161 -2.98 12.18 17.47
CA PRO A 161 -4.18 11.92 16.67
C PRO A 161 -4.57 13.11 15.77
N VAL A 162 -4.60 14.33 16.34
CA VAL A 162 -4.94 15.54 15.57
C VAL A 162 -3.85 15.87 14.55
N ALA A 163 -2.58 15.61 14.85
CA ALA A 163 -1.51 15.74 13.88
C ALA A 163 -1.72 14.81 12.67
N ILE A 164 -2.08 13.55 12.90
CA ILE A 164 -2.36 12.57 11.83
C ILE A 164 -3.55 13.02 10.99
N GLU A 165 -4.63 13.47 11.60
CA GLU A 165 -5.80 14.02 10.89
C GLU A 165 -5.41 15.22 10.03
N THR A 166 -4.62 16.15 10.57
CA THR A 166 -4.12 17.33 9.84
C THR A 166 -3.30 16.93 8.61
N LEU A 167 -2.43 15.92 8.74
CA LEU A 167 -1.66 15.39 7.61
C LEU A 167 -2.55 14.74 6.54
N GLN A 168 -3.61 14.04 6.96
CA GLN A 168 -4.60 13.43 6.06
C GLN A 168 -5.40 14.50 5.32
N GLU A 169 -5.82 15.56 6.00
CA GLU A 169 -6.53 16.69 5.38
C GLU A 169 -5.64 17.39 4.35
N ALA A 170 -4.39 17.69 4.70
CA ALA A 170 -3.44 18.32 3.78
C ALA A 170 -3.18 17.45 2.54
N ARG A 171 -3.02 16.12 2.70
CA ARG A 171 -2.86 15.20 1.56
C ARG A 171 -4.14 15.10 0.72
N ARG A 172 -5.32 15.06 1.35
CA ARG A 172 -6.62 15.03 0.67
C ARG A 172 -6.86 16.29 -0.17
N ASP A 173 -6.51 17.46 0.36
CA ASP A 173 -6.63 18.74 -0.36
C ASP A 173 -5.81 18.72 -1.66
N VAL A 174 -4.56 18.24 -1.60
CA VAL A 174 -3.73 18.05 -2.79
C VAL A 174 -4.36 17.03 -3.75
N MET A 175 -4.87 15.90 -3.26
CA MET A 175 -5.47 14.89 -4.13
C MET A 175 -6.67 15.44 -4.92
N PHE A 176 -7.54 16.25 -4.31
CA PHE A 176 -8.87 16.53 -4.87
C PHE A 176 -9.23 17.99 -5.09
N SER A 177 -8.72 18.92 -4.28
CA SER A 177 -9.32 20.25 -4.13
C SER A 177 -8.40 21.40 -4.57
N LYS A 178 -7.12 21.38 -4.19
CA LYS A 178 -6.17 22.47 -4.44
C LYS A 178 -6.05 22.82 -5.92
N PRO A 179 -6.14 24.07 -6.39
CA PRO A 179 -6.02 24.38 -7.82
C PRO A 179 -4.66 23.97 -8.44
N GLU A 180 -4.65 23.39 -9.65
CA GLU A 180 -3.39 22.87 -10.25
C GLU A 180 -2.31 23.95 -10.48
N HIS A 181 -2.72 25.20 -10.73
CA HIS A 181 -1.79 26.32 -10.91
C HIS A 181 -1.06 26.71 -9.62
N GLU A 182 -1.55 26.30 -8.46
CA GLU A 182 -0.93 26.51 -7.14
C GLU A 182 -0.06 25.31 -6.72
N MET A 183 0.03 24.28 -7.55
CA MET A 183 0.74 23.05 -7.23
C MET A 183 2.17 23.05 -7.72
N ASP A 184 3.08 22.63 -6.85
CA ASP A 184 4.42 22.24 -7.27
C ASP A 184 4.43 20.87 -7.95
N LEU A 185 5.63 20.42 -8.35
CA LEU A 185 5.76 19.15 -9.07
C LEU A 185 5.34 17.94 -8.22
N ALA A 186 5.68 17.92 -6.92
CA ALA A 186 5.33 16.81 -6.04
C ALA A 186 3.81 16.69 -5.87
N GLU A 187 3.13 17.82 -5.65
CA GLU A 187 1.67 17.87 -5.52
C GLU A 187 0.94 17.47 -6.82
N ARG A 188 1.45 17.90 -7.98
CA ARG A 188 0.89 17.45 -9.26
C ARG A 188 1.00 15.94 -9.45
N TRP A 189 2.10 15.34 -8.99
CA TRP A 189 2.25 13.88 -9.06
C TRP A 189 1.33 13.16 -8.09
N ILE A 190 1.16 13.65 -6.87
CA ILE A 190 0.16 13.15 -5.92
C ILE A 190 -1.23 13.15 -6.55
N ARG A 191 -1.64 14.27 -7.16
CA ARG A 191 -2.92 14.34 -7.87
C ARG A 191 -3.02 13.37 -9.04
N ARG A 192 -1.97 13.21 -9.83
CA ARG A 192 -1.95 12.27 -10.96
C ARG A 192 -2.09 10.81 -10.50
N PHE A 193 -1.47 10.44 -9.38
CA PHE A 193 -1.65 9.11 -8.78
C PHE A 193 -3.07 8.92 -8.26
N ALA A 194 -3.67 9.93 -7.61
CA ALA A 194 -5.07 9.88 -7.20
C ALA A 194 -6.02 9.66 -8.40
N LEU A 195 -5.82 10.39 -9.51
CA LEU A 195 -6.59 10.19 -10.74
C LEU A 195 -6.38 8.80 -11.36
N GLN A 196 -5.16 8.27 -11.29
CA GLN A 196 -4.86 6.91 -11.73
C GLN A 196 -5.60 5.86 -10.87
N ASN A 197 -5.70 6.06 -9.55
CA ASN A 197 -6.42 5.15 -8.66
C ASN A 197 -7.92 5.11 -8.97
N ARG A 198 -8.49 6.22 -9.45
CA ARG A 198 -9.86 6.22 -9.98
C ARG A 198 -10.00 5.38 -11.24
N GLN A 199 -9.03 5.45 -12.15
CA GLN A 199 -9.02 4.59 -13.34
C GLN A 199 -8.84 3.12 -12.96
N TRP A 200 -8.04 2.84 -11.93
CA TRP A 200 -7.91 1.49 -11.37
C TRP A 200 -9.28 0.99 -10.92
N SER A 201 -10.01 1.72 -10.06
CA SER A 201 -11.34 1.28 -9.59
C SER A 201 -12.30 0.97 -10.74
N THR A 202 -12.26 1.74 -11.84
CA THR A 202 -13.06 1.45 -13.04
C THR A 202 -12.65 0.15 -13.74
N CYS A 203 -11.35 -0.18 -13.80
CA CYS A 203 -10.90 -1.46 -14.36
C CYS A 203 -11.42 -2.66 -13.56
N TRP A 204 -11.74 -2.46 -12.27
CA TRP A 204 -12.20 -3.49 -11.33
C TRP A 204 -13.71 -3.52 -11.13
N TYR A 205 -14.48 -2.75 -11.92
CA TYR A 205 -15.92 -2.59 -11.75
C TYR A 205 -16.69 -3.92 -11.77
N ASP A 206 -16.31 -4.86 -12.62
CA ASP A 206 -17.04 -6.13 -12.75
C ASP A 206 -16.65 -7.17 -11.68
N ARG A 207 -15.57 -6.94 -10.92
CA ARG A 207 -15.01 -7.92 -9.98
C ARG A 207 -15.09 -7.51 -8.52
N TYR A 208 -15.35 -6.23 -8.24
CA TYR A 208 -15.21 -5.74 -6.87
C TYR A 208 -16.16 -6.43 -5.89
N LEU A 209 -17.40 -6.74 -6.28
CA LEU A 209 -18.34 -7.42 -5.38
C LEU A 209 -17.87 -8.83 -5.00
N ASP A 210 -17.34 -9.59 -5.97
CA ASP A 210 -16.84 -10.95 -5.74
C ASP A 210 -15.66 -10.94 -4.76
N ILE A 211 -14.74 -9.99 -4.95
CA ILE A 211 -13.58 -9.80 -4.07
C ILE A 211 -14.01 -9.34 -2.67
N GLU A 212 -14.92 -8.37 -2.57
CA GLU A 212 -15.45 -7.89 -1.29
C GLU A 212 -16.14 -9.00 -0.51
N GLN A 213 -16.92 -9.86 -1.20
CA GLN A 213 -17.59 -11.00 -0.58
C GLN A 213 -16.58 -12.02 -0.06
N HIS A 214 -15.66 -12.46 -0.92
CA HIS A 214 -14.64 -13.47 -0.55
C HIS A 214 -13.77 -13.00 0.62
N MET A 215 -13.30 -11.75 0.57
CA MET A 215 -12.45 -11.22 1.63
C MET A 215 -13.20 -11.01 2.94
N TYR A 216 -14.49 -10.68 2.90
CA TYR A 216 -15.34 -10.65 4.09
C TYR A 216 -15.48 -12.05 4.72
N GLU A 217 -15.77 -13.08 3.93
CA GLU A 217 -15.87 -14.47 4.40
C GLU A 217 -14.56 -14.98 4.99
N PHE A 218 -13.44 -14.70 4.31
CA PHE A 218 -12.10 -14.97 4.79
C PHE A 218 -11.84 -14.32 6.16
N GLN A 219 -12.19 -13.03 6.32
CA GLN A 219 -12.02 -12.31 7.59
C GLN A 219 -12.84 -12.91 8.71
N ILE A 220 -14.13 -13.15 8.49
CA ILE A 220 -15.02 -13.72 9.51
C ILE A 220 -14.52 -15.09 9.95
N ARG A 221 -14.21 -15.97 9.00
CA ARG A 221 -13.74 -17.33 9.29
C ARG A 221 -12.42 -17.32 10.08
N ALA A 222 -11.46 -16.49 9.67
CA ALA A 222 -10.18 -16.36 10.36
C ALA A 222 -10.32 -15.79 11.79
N LEU A 223 -11.15 -14.77 11.97
CA LEU A 223 -11.38 -14.13 13.27
C LEU A 223 -12.21 -15.00 14.23
N GLN A 224 -13.03 -15.90 13.71
CA GLN A 224 -13.75 -16.92 14.50
C GLN A 224 -12.86 -18.11 14.91
N GLY A 225 -11.58 -18.09 14.54
CA GLY A 225 -10.57 -19.06 14.99
C GLY A 225 -10.15 -20.08 13.94
N ASP A 226 -10.86 -20.20 12.81
CA ASP A 226 -10.48 -21.12 11.72
C ASP A 226 -9.52 -20.44 10.73
N ARG A 227 -8.37 -20.02 11.26
CA ARG A 227 -7.33 -19.34 10.48
C ARG A 227 -6.75 -20.22 9.36
N SER A 228 -6.51 -21.49 9.65
CA SER A 228 -5.93 -22.44 8.68
C SER A 228 -6.92 -22.76 7.57
N GLY A 229 -8.19 -23.00 7.90
CA GLY A 229 -9.24 -23.24 6.91
C GLY A 229 -9.48 -22.01 6.03
N ALA A 230 -9.53 -20.82 6.63
CA ALA A 230 -9.65 -19.56 5.89
C ALA A 230 -8.49 -19.36 4.90
N MET A 231 -7.24 -19.60 5.33
CA MET A 231 -6.07 -19.48 4.44
C MET A 231 -6.10 -20.53 3.32
N ALA A 232 -6.45 -21.78 3.60
CA ALA A 232 -6.53 -22.82 2.58
C ALA A 232 -7.60 -22.52 1.51
N GLU A 233 -8.77 -22.06 1.94
CA GLU A 233 -9.84 -21.63 1.03
C GLU A 233 -9.42 -20.40 0.22
N HIS A 234 -8.76 -19.43 0.86
CA HIS A 234 -8.26 -18.24 0.19
C HIS A 234 -7.22 -18.58 -0.89
N ILE A 235 -6.29 -19.48 -0.61
CA ILE A 235 -5.31 -19.97 -1.61
C ILE A 235 -6.04 -20.66 -2.76
N GLY A 236 -6.99 -21.56 -2.48
CA GLY A 236 -7.75 -22.25 -3.53
C GLY A 236 -8.53 -21.29 -4.42
N TRP A 237 -9.09 -20.22 -3.84
CA TRP A 237 -9.75 -19.16 -4.60
C TRP A 237 -8.76 -18.39 -5.49
N ILE A 238 -7.61 -17.98 -4.97
CA ILE A 238 -6.56 -17.32 -5.76
C ILE A 238 -6.07 -18.22 -6.91
N GLU A 239 -5.85 -19.50 -6.65
CA GLU A 239 -5.45 -20.48 -7.67
C GLU A 239 -6.52 -20.68 -8.74
N ALA A 240 -7.80 -20.70 -8.36
CA ALA A 240 -8.90 -20.78 -9.31
C ALA A 240 -8.94 -19.54 -10.23
N GLN A 241 -8.77 -18.35 -9.67
CA GLN A 241 -8.70 -17.10 -10.45
C GLN A 241 -7.46 -17.07 -11.35
N ALA A 242 -6.32 -17.57 -10.88
CA ALA A 242 -5.10 -17.69 -11.68
C ALA A 242 -5.27 -18.69 -12.83
N GLY A 243 -6.02 -19.78 -12.61
CA GLY A 243 -6.28 -20.82 -13.60
C GLY A 243 -7.14 -20.37 -14.79
N GLU A 244 -7.80 -19.22 -14.71
CA GLU A 244 -8.48 -18.59 -15.86
C GLU A 244 -7.47 -18.06 -16.90
N ASP A 245 -6.22 -17.81 -16.51
CA ASP A 245 -5.12 -17.38 -17.38
C ASP A 245 -4.21 -18.57 -17.73
N THR A 246 -4.32 -19.06 -18.97
CA THR A 246 -3.54 -20.22 -19.44
C THR A 246 -2.06 -19.91 -19.67
N ASP A 247 -1.68 -18.64 -19.74
CA ASP A 247 -0.32 -18.23 -20.12
C ASP A 247 0.55 -18.02 -18.87
N ASP A 248 0.25 -16.96 -18.10
CA ASP A 248 1.09 -16.51 -16.99
C ASP A 248 0.54 -16.93 -15.61
N HIS A 249 -0.66 -17.55 -15.58
CA HIS A 249 -1.40 -17.91 -14.37
C HIS A 249 -1.54 -16.72 -13.40
N ILE A 250 -1.97 -15.58 -13.93
CA ILE A 250 -2.20 -14.35 -13.16
C ILE A 250 -3.69 -14.26 -12.82
N PRO A 251 -4.07 -14.19 -11.52
CA PRO A 251 -5.46 -13.92 -11.16
C PRO A 251 -5.96 -12.65 -11.84
N TYR A 252 -7.20 -12.64 -12.34
CA TYR A 252 -7.78 -11.42 -12.92
C TYR A 252 -6.89 -10.79 -14.02
N ARG A 253 -6.39 -11.64 -14.92
CA ARG A 253 -5.44 -11.26 -15.98
C ARG A 253 -5.96 -10.12 -16.87
N GLN A 254 -7.26 -10.06 -17.11
CA GLN A 254 -7.89 -9.04 -17.95
C GLN A 254 -7.82 -7.67 -17.28
N GLU A 255 -8.22 -7.57 -16.02
CA GLU A 255 -8.17 -6.35 -15.20
C GLU A 255 -6.72 -5.87 -15.04
N ALA A 256 -5.79 -6.81 -14.81
CA ALA A 256 -4.34 -6.53 -14.80
C ALA A 256 -3.87 -5.91 -16.13
N ALA A 257 -4.31 -6.47 -17.27
CA ALA A 257 -3.93 -5.99 -18.60
C ALA A 257 -4.42 -4.56 -18.86
N LEU A 258 -5.68 -4.30 -18.52
CA LEU A 258 -6.34 -3.01 -18.73
C LEU A 258 -5.60 -1.92 -17.97
N PHE A 259 -5.31 -2.16 -16.69
CA PHE A 259 -4.68 -1.14 -15.86
C PHE A 259 -3.17 -1.01 -16.09
N ALA A 260 -2.44 -2.09 -16.42
CA ALA A 260 -1.00 -2.05 -16.63
C ALA A 260 -0.58 -0.97 -17.66
N ASN A 261 -1.34 -0.80 -18.73
CA ASN A 261 -1.02 0.24 -19.73
C ASN A 261 -1.11 1.66 -19.16
N ILE A 262 -2.10 1.92 -18.30
CA ILE A 262 -2.27 3.19 -17.60
C ILE A 262 -1.11 3.39 -16.62
N TYR A 263 -0.81 2.36 -15.82
CA TYR A 263 0.28 2.33 -14.85
C TYR A 263 1.63 2.69 -15.47
N TRP A 264 2.06 1.94 -16.49
CA TRP A 264 3.37 2.15 -17.13
C TRP A 264 3.44 3.42 -17.96
N SER A 265 2.32 3.93 -18.48
CA SER A 265 2.28 5.23 -19.15
C SER A 265 2.57 6.37 -18.17
N ASN A 266 1.91 6.36 -17.00
CA ASN A 266 2.14 7.38 -15.97
C ASN A 266 3.54 7.25 -15.35
N ARG A 267 4.02 6.02 -15.09
CA ARG A 267 5.38 5.80 -14.59
C ARG A 267 6.45 6.35 -15.53
N ARG A 268 6.34 6.10 -16.84
CA ARG A 268 7.28 6.68 -17.83
C ARG A 268 7.26 8.21 -17.84
N ARG A 269 6.09 8.84 -17.64
CA ARG A 269 5.97 10.30 -17.53
C ARG A 269 6.63 10.83 -16.26
N TYR A 270 6.48 10.11 -15.14
CA TYR A 270 7.14 10.43 -13.86
C TYR A 270 8.65 10.35 -14.02
N GLU A 271 9.14 9.22 -14.51
CA GLU A 271 10.55 8.98 -14.80
C GLU A 271 11.12 9.92 -15.87
N ALA A 272 10.32 10.57 -16.71
CA ALA A 272 10.83 11.59 -17.64
C ALA A 272 10.98 12.97 -16.99
N GLN A 273 10.19 13.28 -15.95
CA GLN A 273 10.14 14.60 -15.32
C GLN A 273 11.01 14.68 -14.06
N VAL A 274 11.19 13.58 -13.35
CA VAL A 274 11.94 13.54 -12.08
C VAL A 274 13.46 13.55 -12.27
N PRO A 275 14.08 12.86 -13.25
CA PRO A 275 15.52 12.96 -13.48
C PRO A 275 15.98 14.35 -13.92
N ALA A 276 15.08 15.18 -14.45
CA ALA A 276 15.37 16.55 -14.84
C ALA A 276 15.53 17.49 -13.63
N VAL A 277 15.07 17.10 -12.43
CA VAL A 277 15.17 17.89 -11.20
C VAL A 277 16.39 17.48 -10.34
N ALA A 278 16.92 16.27 -10.55
CA ALA A 278 18.05 15.71 -9.79
C ALA A 278 19.45 16.09 -10.33
N LYS A 279 19.55 16.93 -11.37
CA LYS A 279 20.83 17.51 -11.79
C LYS A 279 20.92 18.95 -11.30
N PRO A 280 21.70 19.25 -10.25
CA PRO A 280 22.15 20.62 -10.04
C PRO A 280 23.07 20.99 -11.21
N GLY A 281 22.76 22.11 -11.86
CA GLY A 281 23.74 22.82 -12.69
C GLY A 281 24.84 23.42 -11.84
#